data_AF-A0A1M6W6V8-F1
#
_entry.id   AF-A0A1M6W6V8-F1
#
_cell.length_a   1.000
_cell.length_b   1.000
_cell.length_c   1.000
_cell.angle_alpha   90.00
_cell.angle_beta   90.00
_cell.angle_gamma   90.00
#
_symmetry.space_group_name_H-M   'P 1'
#
loop_
_entity.id
_entity.type
_entity.pdbx_description
1 polymer ?
#
loop_
_entity_poly.entity_id
_entity_poly.type
_entity_poly.pdbx_seq_one_letter_code
_entity_poly.pdbx_strand_id
1 'polypeptide(L)'
;MKRIFLLISLITSTLISSAQVSVEAEIDSIQIFVGQQTHLRLTTTVKPSAKVELPQFQPTQMMTPGVEVLACQEEKKEAADGFEARSMVYTLTSFDDTLYYLPPMTVKVDGKQYKSKSLALKVLTIDVDTTKIDQFFGPKDVQDNPFLWSEWSLPFWLSVLMLVLVALCYYLYLRLRDNKPIITHIRIVKRLLPHQKAMQEIEQIKADKMVSSENSKEYYTKLTDTLRKYIEERYGFSAMEMTSSEIIERLTASQDQKALDELRELFMTADLVKFAKYSTLINENDKNLVSAIDFINQTKLENQPVEETVKPQLSEEDQRTQKSRRLLKSFITIISVVCAGLFGYVVYTLYQLLN
;
A
#
# COMPACT_ATOMS: atom_id res chain seq x y z
N MET A 1 -85.47 20.53 -89.77
CA MET A 1 -84.97 20.58 -88.37
C MET A 1 -84.80 19.21 -87.72
N LYS A 2 -85.72 18.24 -87.87
CA LYS A 2 -85.58 16.88 -87.29
C LYS A 2 -84.37 16.06 -87.79
N ARG A 3 -83.94 16.24 -89.05
CA ARG A 3 -82.78 15.52 -89.63
C ARG A 3 -81.41 16.01 -89.14
N ILE A 4 -81.32 17.27 -88.73
CA ILE A 4 -80.08 17.88 -88.18
C ILE A 4 -79.90 17.46 -86.71
N PHE A 5 -80.99 17.37 -85.95
CA PHE A 5 -80.96 16.86 -84.58
C PHE A 5 -80.57 15.38 -84.50
N LEU A 6 -81.01 14.56 -85.49
CA LEU A 6 -80.61 13.16 -85.63
C LEU A 6 -79.12 12.99 -85.98
N LEU A 7 -78.57 13.87 -86.81
CA LEU A 7 -77.15 13.87 -87.17
C LEU A 7 -76.25 14.31 -85.99
N ILE A 8 -76.68 15.31 -85.22
CA ILE A 8 -75.96 15.77 -84.02
C ILE A 8 -76.03 14.70 -82.91
N SER A 9 -77.18 14.01 -82.75
CA SER A 9 -77.32 12.90 -81.81
C SER A 9 -76.50 11.65 -82.20
N LEU A 10 -76.24 11.44 -83.50
CA LEU A 10 -75.43 10.30 -83.97
C LEU A 10 -73.92 10.59 -83.84
N ILE A 11 -73.53 11.86 -83.93
CA ILE A 11 -72.14 12.32 -83.71
C ILE A 11 -71.80 12.38 -82.21
N THR A 12 -72.76 12.68 -81.32
CA THR A 12 -72.52 12.64 -79.87
C THR A 12 -72.53 11.22 -79.29
N SER A 13 -73.18 10.25 -79.94
CA SER A 13 -73.19 8.84 -79.49
C SER A 13 -71.93 8.05 -79.91
N THR A 14 -71.09 8.59 -80.79
CA THR A 14 -69.80 7.98 -81.18
C THR A 14 -68.61 8.45 -80.35
N LEU A 15 -68.84 9.36 -79.39
CA LEU A 15 -67.89 9.73 -78.34
C LEU A 15 -68.13 8.90 -77.06
N ILE A 16 -68.36 7.61 -77.20
CA ILE A 16 -68.09 6.69 -76.10
C ILE A 16 -66.57 6.62 -76.03
N SER A 17 -65.99 7.43 -75.15
CA SER A 17 -64.60 7.31 -74.73
C SER A 17 -64.35 5.84 -74.37
N SER A 18 -63.71 5.11 -75.27
CA SER A 18 -63.15 3.82 -74.95
C SER A 18 -62.08 4.14 -73.94
N ALA A 19 -62.39 3.94 -72.65
CA ALA A 19 -61.45 4.14 -71.57
C ALA A 19 -60.17 3.37 -71.92
N GLN A 20 -59.15 4.13 -72.31
CA GLN A 20 -57.94 3.59 -72.88
C GLN A 20 -57.19 2.89 -71.74
N VAL A 21 -56.93 1.60 -71.89
CA VAL A 21 -56.02 0.86 -71.00
C VAL A 21 -54.70 1.63 -70.97
N SER A 22 -54.30 2.13 -69.81
CA SER A 22 -53.01 2.80 -69.61
C SER A 22 -52.01 1.80 -69.05
N VAL A 23 -50.82 1.76 -69.63
CA VAL A 23 -49.68 0.97 -69.14
C VAL A 23 -48.53 1.93 -68.92
N GLU A 24 -48.19 2.12 -67.65
CA GLU A 24 -47.16 3.05 -67.19
C GLU A 24 -46.03 2.26 -66.53
N ALA A 25 -44.80 2.64 -66.84
CA ALA A 25 -43.61 2.09 -66.22
C ALA A 25 -42.85 3.23 -65.56
N GLU A 26 -42.57 3.08 -64.27
CA GLU A 26 -41.83 4.05 -63.45
C GLU A 26 -40.70 3.33 -62.72
N ILE A 27 -39.55 3.98 -62.62
CA ILE A 27 -38.40 3.46 -61.88
C ILE A 27 -38.10 4.40 -60.72
N ASP A 28 -37.89 3.85 -59.53
CA ASP A 28 -37.66 4.64 -58.31
C ASP A 28 -36.37 5.47 -58.41
N SER A 29 -35.34 4.90 -59.03
CA SER A 29 -34.04 5.56 -59.21
C SER A 29 -33.50 5.29 -60.61
N ILE A 30 -33.29 6.37 -61.37
CA ILE A 30 -32.70 6.36 -62.72
C ILE A 30 -31.19 6.07 -62.66
N GLN A 31 -30.56 6.28 -61.49
CA GLN A 31 -29.15 6.02 -61.25
C GLN A 31 -28.96 5.15 -60.00
N ILE A 32 -28.11 4.13 -60.09
CA ILE A 32 -27.74 3.25 -58.98
C ILE A 32 -26.23 3.04 -58.96
N PHE A 33 -25.67 2.71 -57.80
CA PHE A 33 -24.31 2.18 -57.75
C PHE A 33 -24.28 0.70 -58.16
N VAL A 34 -23.12 0.23 -58.63
CA VAL A 34 -22.86 -1.20 -58.90
C VAL A 34 -23.32 -2.07 -57.72
N GLY A 35 -24.20 -3.04 -57.98
CA GLY A 35 -24.76 -3.96 -56.99
C GLY A 35 -25.92 -3.39 -56.14
N GLN A 36 -26.27 -2.11 -56.27
CA GLN A 36 -27.44 -1.52 -55.62
C GLN A 36 -28.73 -1.95 -56.33
N GLN A 37 -29.81 -2.08 -55.56
CA GLN A 37 -31.13 -2.44 -56.07
C GLN A 37 -31.99 -1.20 -56.34
N THR A 38 -32.82 -1.26 -57.39
CA THR A 38 -33.86 -0.26 -57.70
C THR A 38 -35.16 -0.97 -58.08
N HIS A 39 -36.31 -0.33 -57.85
CA HIS A 39 -37.60 -0.92 -58.19
C HIS A 39 -38.15 -0.30 -59.47
N LEU A 40 -38.54 -1.16 -60.40
CA LEU A 40 -39.31 -0.81 -61.58
C LEU A 40 -40.76 -1.20 -61.34
N ARG A 41 -41.67 -0.22 -61.27
CA ARG A 41 -43.11 -0.44 -61.11
C ARG A 41 -43.79 -0.35 -62.48
N LEU A 42 -44.44 -1.43 -62.89
CA LEU A 42 -45.28 -1.50 -64.08
C LEU A 42 -46.75 -1.48 -63.66
N THR A 43 -47.43 -0.36 -63.89
CA THR A 43 -48.82 -0.12 -63.51
C THR A 43 -49.73 -0.22 -64.73
N THR A 44 -50.75 -1.07 -64.65
CA THR A 44 -51.78 -1.21 -65.69
C THR A 44 -53.13 -0.82 -65.12
N THR A 45 -53.72 0.25 -65.65
CA THR A 45 -55.03 0.76 -65.25
C THR A 45 -56.10 0.20 -66.18
N VAL A 46 -57.00 -0.62 -65.62
CA VAL A 46 -58.03 -1.38 -66.36
C VAL A 46 -59.38 -1.33 -65.66
N LYS A 47 -60.45 -1.75 -66.34
CA LYS A 47 -61.75 -1.96 -65.66
C LYS A 47 -61.66 -3.20 -64.73
N PRO A 48 -62.37 -3.23 -63.59
CA PRO A 48 -62.27 -4.32 -62.60
C PRO A 48 -62.51 -5.73 -63.16
N SER A 49 -63.30 -5.88 -64.23
CA SER A 49 -63.61 -7.16 -64.86
C SER A 49 -62.62 -7.62 -65.93
N ALA A 50 -61.56 -6.84 -66.21
CA ALA A 50 -60.58 -7.17 -67.24
C ALA A 50 -59.57 -8.23 -66.77
N LYS A 51 -59.18 -9.14 -67.67
CA LYS A 51 -58.10 -10.11 -67.45
C LYS A 51 -56.76 -9.47 -67.84
N VAL A 52 -55.89 -9.24 -66.86
CA VAL A 52 -54.55 -8.66 -67.05
C VAL A 52 -53.48 -9.73 -66.84
N GLU A 53 -52.59 -9.89 -67.81
CA GLU A 53 -51.40 -10.73 -67.73
C GLU A 53 -50.16 -9.83 -67.78
N LEU A 54 -49.47 -9.71 -66.63
CA LEU A 54 -48.23 -8.96 -66.47
C LEU A 54 -47.04 -9.86 -66.79
N PRO A 55 -45.94 -9.34 -67.38
CA PRO A 55 -44.75 -10.12 -67.63
C PRO A 55 -44.11 -10.57 -66.31
N GLN A 56 -43.66 -11.82 -66.26
CA GLN A 56 -42.97 -12.36 -65.08
C GLN A 56 -41.54 -12.75 -65.46
N PHE A 57 -40.62 -12.55 -64.52
CA PHE A 57 -39.23 -12.93 -64.65
C PHE A 57 -38.87 -13.94 -63.56
N GLN A 58 -38.05 -14.92 -63.91
CA GLN A 58 -37.43 -15.78 -62.92
C GLN A 58 -36.37 -14.99 -62.13
N PRO A 59 -36.10 -15.34 -60.86
CA PRO A 59 -35.00 -14.72 -60.12
C PRO A 59 -33.69 -14.83 -60.91
N THR A 60 -32.92 -13.75 -60.98
CA THR A 60 -31.68 -13.57 -61.76
C THR A 60 -31.84 -13.58 -63.28
N GLN A 61 -33.08 -13.67 -63.80
CA GLN A 61 -33.32 -13.51 -65.23
C GLN A 61 -32.97 -12.09 -65.66
N MET A 62 -32.22 -11.97 -66.75
CA MET A 62 -31.86 -10.68 -67.32
C MET A 62 -33.06 -10.08 -68.06
N MET A 63 -33.50 -8.89 -67.64
CA MET A 63 -34.53 -8.12 -68.37
C MET A 63 -33.95 -7.51 -69.65
N THR A 64 -32.69 -7.08 -69.57
CA THR A 64 -31.82 -6.70 -70.68
C THR A 64 -30.41 -7.18 -70.32
N PRO A 65 -29.51 -7.49 -71.27
CA PRO A 65 -28.16 -7.94 -70.94
C PRO A 65 -27.49 -6.99 -69.94
N GLY A 66 -27.07 -7.51 -68.79
CA GLY A 66 -26.45 -6.75 -67.69
C GLY A 66 -27.40 -6.22 -66.60
N VAL A 67 -28.72 -6.31 -66.76
CA VAL A 67 -29.70 -5.95 -65.71
C VAL A 67 -30.51 -7.18 -65.30
N GLU A 68 -30.34 -7.59 -64.05
CA GLU A 68 -30.96 -8.77 -63.46
C GLU A 68 -32.23 -8.42 -62.69
N VAL A 69 -33.26 -9.26 -62.79
CA VAL A 69 -34.47 -9.18 -61.97
C VAL A 69 -34.34 -10.12 -60.78
N LEU A 70 -34.30 -9.55 -59.57
CA LEU A 70 -34.14 -10.32 -58.33
C LEU A 70 -35.48 -10.83 -57.79
N ALA A 71 -36.53 -10.02 -57.91
CA ALA A 71 -37.86 -10.34 -57.40
C ALA A 71 -38.95 -9.66 -58.23
N CYS A 72 -40.12 -10.30 -58.26
CA CYS A 72 -41.35 -9.75 -58.81
C CYS A 72 -42.42 -9.77 -57.71
N GLN A 73 -43.04 -8.62 -57.42
CA GLN A 73 -44.09 -8.50 -56.41
C GLN A 73 -45.33 -7.84 -57.01
N GLU A 74 -46.49 -8.49 -56.91
CA GLU A 74 -47.76 -7.94 -57.36
C GLU A 74 -48.39 -7.04 -56.30
N GLU A 75 -48.79 -5.83 -56.71
CA GLU A 75 -49.55 -4.89 -55.89
C GLU A 75 -50.87 -4.56 -56.60
N LYS A 76 -51.98 -4.61 -55.86
CA LYS A 76 -53.29 -4.18 -56.34
C LYS A 76 -53.72 -2.95 -55.55
N LYS A 77 -54.06 -1.86 -56.26
CA LYS A 77 -54.59 -0.61 -55.68
C LYS A 77 -55.86 -0.21 -56.43
N GLU A 78 -56.83 0.35 -55.71
CA GLU A 78 -57.98 0.98 -56.35
C GLU A 78 -57.53 2.26 -57.06
N ALA A 79 -57.95 2.44 -58.31
CA ALA A 79 -57.69 3.67 -59.06
C ALA A 79 -58.93 4.57 -59.05
N ALA A 80 -58.75 5.85 -59.38
CA ALA A 80 -59.85 6.79 -59.49
C ALA A 80 -60.86 6.36 -60.59
N ASP A 81 -62.09 6.85 -60.49
CA ASP A 81 -63.14 6.73 -61.52
C ASP A 81 -63.59 5.31 -61.86
N GLY A 82 -63.56 4.38 -60.89
CA GLY A 82 -64.09 3.02 -61.06
C GLY A 82 -63.17 2.09 -61.85
N PHE A 83 -61.90 2.44 -62.00
CA PHE A 83 -60.84 1.60 -62.56
C PHE A 83 -60.02 0.90 -61.46
N GLU A 84 -59.35 -0.18 -61.83
CA GLU A 84 -58.43 -0.93 -60.99
C GLU A 84 -57.00 -0.75 -61.52
N ALA A 85 -56.06 -0.38 -60.64
CA ALA A 85 -54.63 -0.35 -60.97
C ALA A 85 -53.97 -1.64 -60.49
N ARG A 86 -53.53 -2.46 -61.45
CA ARG A 86 -52.71 -3.65 -61.18
C ARG A 86 -51.26 -3.32 -61.46
N SER A 87 -50.41 -3.44 -60.44
CA SER A 87 -49.01 -3.10 -60.52
C SER A 87 -48.13 -4.32 -60.29
N MET A 88 -47.05 -4.45 -61.05
CA MET A 88 -45.96 -5.38 -60.75
C MET A 88 -44.70 -4.58 -60.44
N VAL A 89 -44.06 -4.89 -59.32
CA VAL A 89 -42.79 -4.28 -58.90
C VAL A 89 -41.68 -5.28 -59.17
N TYR A 90 -40.73 -4.90 -60.03
CA TYR A 90 -39.52 -5.67 -60.33
C TYR A 90 -38.34 -5.07 -59.57
N THR A 91 -37.70 -5.84 -58.71
CA THR A 91 -36.44 -5.44 -58.06
C THR A 91 -35.31 -5.73 -59.03
N LEU A 92 -34.64 -4.68 -59.51
CA LEU A 92 -33.55 -4.75 -60.48
C LEU A 92 -32.20 -4.51 -59.81
N THR A 93 -31.16 -5.17 -60.31
CA THR A 93 -29.75 -4.89 -59.97
C THR A 93 -28.87 -5.00 -61.21
N SER A 94 -27.67 -4.43 -61.16
CA SER A 94 -26.66 -4.55 -62.21
C SER A 94 -25.26 -4.37 -61.64
N PHE A 95 -24.29 -5.02 -62.28
CA PHE A 95 -22.90 -5.05 -61.83
C PHE A 95 -21.91 -4.33 -62.75
N ASP A 96 -22.31 -3.97 -63.96
CA ASP A 96 -21.45 -3.26 -64.91
C ASP A 96 -21.82 -1.78 -65.01
N ASP A 97 -20.82 -0.91 -65.19
CA ASP A 97 -20.88 0.55 -65.12
C ASP A 97 -21.47 1.22 -66.38
N THR A 98 -22.60 0.69 -66.85
CA THR A 98 -23.19 1.03 -68.16
C THR A 98 -24.51 1.81 -68.03
N LEU A 99 -24.87 2.55 -69.08
CA LEU A 99 -26.24 3.07 -69.25
C LEU A 99 -27.09 2.02 -69.96
N TYR A 100 -28.02 1.41 -69.24
CA TYR A 100 -28.90 0.39 -69.78
C TYR A 100 -30.18 0.98 -70.32
N TYR A 101 -30.54 0.55 -71.53
CA TYR A 101 -31.85 0.77 -72.11
C TYR A 101 -32.82 -0.33 -71.63
N LEU A 102 -33.87 0.06 -70.92
CA LEU A 102 -34.93 -0.84 -70.46
C LEU A 102 -36.07 -0.82 -71.48
N PRO A 103 -36.29 -1.92 -72.22
CA PRO A 103 -37.26 -1.95 -73.31
C PRO A 103 -38.71 -1.83 -72.78
N PRO A 104 -39.64 -1.31 -73.60
CA PRO A 104 -41.07 -1.31 -73.29
C PRO A 104 -41.60 -2.68 -72.89
N MET A 105 -42.21 -2.76 -71.70
CA MET A 105 -42.79 -3.99 -71.19
C MET A 105 -44.18 -4.19 -71.81
N THR A 106 -44.45 -5.41 -72.27
CA THR A 106 -45.73 -5.73 -72.93
C THR A 106 -46.68 -6.38 -71.93
N VAL A 107 -47.85 -5.79 -71.75
CA VAL A 107 -48.94 -6.30 -70.90
C VAL A 107 -50.09 -6.75 -71.80
N LYS A 108 -50.70 -7.89 -71.51
CA LYS A 108 -51.91 -8.35 -72.21
C LYS A 108 -53.14 -8.04 -71.36
N VAL A 109 -54.08 -7.29 -71.92
CA VAL A 109 -55.38 -6.99 -71.31
C VAL A 109 -56.48 -7.49 -72.24
N ASP A 110 -57.28 -8.45 -71.78
CA ASP A 110 -58.36 -9.10 -72.56
C ASP A 110 -57.89 -9.57 -73.95
N GLY A 111 -56.66 -10.10 -74.03
CA GLY A 111 -56.03 -10.61 -75.25
C GLY A 111 -55.39 -9.55 -76.15
N LYS A 112 -55.54 -8.25 -75.86
CA LYS A 112 -54.85 -7.15 -76.58
C LYS A 112 -53.53 -6.80 -75.90
N GLN A 113 -52.48 -6.55 -76.69
CA GLN A 113 -51.16 -6.17 -76.19
C GLN A 113 -51.03 -4.66 -76.08
N TYR A 114 -50.57 -4.19 -74.93
CA TYR A 114 -50.23 -2.80 -74.65
C TYR A 114 -48.77 -2.73 -74.19
N LYS A 115 -48.06 -1.66 -74.57
CA LYS A 115 -46.65 -1.47 -74.23
C LYS A 115 -46.47 -0.27 -73.32
N SER A 116 -45.61 -0.41 -72.32
CA SER A 116 -45.17 0.71 -71.49
C SER A 116 -44.25 1.67 -72.27
N LYS A 117 -43.84 2.77 -71.63
CA LYS A 117 -42.70 3.56 -72.10
C LYS A 117 -41.40 2.80 -71.84
N SER A 118 -40.37 3.07 -72.64
CA SER A 118 -39.00 2.63 -72.36
C SER A 118 -38.38 3.51 -71.28
N LEU A 119 -37.50 2.93 -70.48
CA LEU A 119 -36.77 3.62 -69.42
C LEU A 119 -35.26 3.46 -69.62
N ALA A 120 -34.48 4.22 -68.88
CA ALA A 120 -33.02 4.08 -68.85
C ALA A 120 -32.55 3.97 -67.40
N LEU A 121 -31.56 3.10 -67.16
CA LEU A 121 -30.93 2.90 -65.85
C LEU A 121 -29.43 3.11 -65.99
N LYS A 122 -28.89 4.12 -65.31
CA LYS A 122 -27.44 4.36 -65.26
C LYS A 122 -26.84 3.68 -64.03
N VAL A 123 -25.85 2.83 -64.25
CA VAL A 123 -25.05 2.26 -63.17
C VAL A 123 -23.77 3.06 -63.03
N LEU A 124 -23.49 3.47 -61.80
CA LEU A 124 -22.31 4.23 -61.39
C LEU A 124 -21.37 3.34 -60.59
N THR A 125 -20.07 3.46 -60.85
CA THR A 125 -19.03 2.92 -59.98
C THR A 125 -18.69 3.91 -58.88
N ILE A 126 -18.05 3.41 -57.84
CA ILE A 126 -17.46 4.27 -56.81
C ILE A 126 -16.09 4.72 -57.34
N ASP A 127 -15.85 6.03 -57.30
CA ASP A 127 -14.55 6.58 -57.66
C ASP A 127 -13.48 6.09 -56.67
N VAL A 128 -12.43 5.47 -57.20
CA VAL A 128 -11.26 5.11 -56.41
C VAL A 128 -10.32 6.31 -56.33
N ASP A 129 -9.76 6.57 -55.15
CA ASP A 129 -8.77 7.63 -54.97
C ASP A 129 -7.49 7.28 -55.74
N THR A 130 -7.31 7.91 -56.90
CA THR A 130 -6.15 7.72 -57.77
C THR A 130 -4.98 8.66 -57.43
N THR A 131 -5.11 9.54 -56.42
CA THR A 131 -4.03 10.47 -56.06
C THR A 131 -2.89 9.81 -55.28
N LYS A 132 -3.12 8.61 -54.73
CA LYS A 132 -2.17 7.87 -53.90
C LYS A 132 -2.01 6.42 -54.35
N ILE A 133 -1.90 6.18 -55.65
CA ILE A 133 -1.75 4.84 -56.23
C ILE A 133 -0.53 4.09 -55.65
N ASP A 134 0.56 4.82 -55.34
CA ASP A 134 1.77 4.22 -54.76
C ASP A 134 1.65 3.89 -53.26
N GLN A 135 0.61 4.38 -52.58
CA GLN A 135 0.35 4.08 -51.17
C GLN A 135 -0.71 2.99 -51.06
N PHE A 136 -0.33 1.77 -51.44
CA PHE A 136 -1.15 0.61 -51.19
C PHE A 136 -1.18 0.29 -49.69
N PHE A 137 -2.30 0.56 -49.04
CA PHE A 137 -2.54 0.10 -47.67
C PHE A 137 -2.91 -1.37 -47.71
N GLY A 138 -1.93 -2.24 -47.52
CA GLY A 138 -2.16 -3.68 -47.35
C GLY A 138 -3.06 -4.00 -46.15
N PRO A 139 -3.41 -5.27 -45.95
CA PRO A 139 -4.14 -5.71 -44.76
C PRO A 139 -3.43 -5.18 -43.51
N LYS A 140 -4.16 -4.44 -42.67
CA LYS A 140 -3.61 -3.96 -41.41
C LYS A 140 -3.29 -5.18 -40.55
N ASP A 141 -2.07 -5.25 -40.05
CA ASP A 141 -1.67 -6.30 -39.13
C ASP A 141 -2.36 -6.11 -37.77
N VAL A 142 -2.33 -7.15 -36.93
CA VAL A 142 -2.79 -7.06 -35.54
C VAL A 142 -1.94 -6.02 -34.83
N GLN A 143 -2.59 -5.01 -34.26
CA GLN A 143 -1.88 -3.97 -33.53
C GLN A 143 -1.27 -4.56 -32.26
N ASP A 144 0.06 -4.61 -32.20
CA ASP A 144 0.78 -4.97 -30.98
C ASP A 144 0.39 -3.98 -29.88
N ASN A 145 -0.14 -4.51 -28.78
CA ASN A 145 -0.53 -3.69 -27.64
C ASN A 145 0.75 -3.30 -26.87
N PRO A 146 1.09 -2.01 -26.74
CA PRO A 146 2.30 -1.59 -26.02
C PRO A 146 2.25 -1.90 -24.52
N PHE A 147 1.08 -2.33 -24.01
CA PHE A 147 0.89 -2.65 -22.61
C PHE A 147 0.27 -4.04 -22.42
N LEU A 148 1.08 -4.98 -21.93
CA LEU A 148 0.61 -6.27 -21.44
C LEU A 148 0.64 -6.30 -19.92
N TRP A 149 -0.53 -6.37 -19.28
CA TRP A 149 -0.65 -6.43 -17.81
C TRP A 149 0.17 -7.58 -17.20
N SER A 150 0.32 -8.70 -17.90
CA SER A 150 1.14 -9.83 -17.44
C SER A 150 2.57 -9.40 -17.10
N GLU A 151 3.15 -8.52 -17.91
CA GLU A 151 4.53 -8.06 -17.75
C GLU A 151 4.66 -7.03 -16.61
N TRP A 152 3.61 -6.20 -16.42
CA TRP A 152 3.56 -5.18 -15.38
C TRP A 152 3.08 -5.70 -14.01
N SER A 153 2.40 -6.86 -13.98
CA SER A 153 1.81 -7.41 -12.76
C SER A 153 2.85 -7.76 -11.70
N LEU A 154 4.00 -8.30 -12.11
CA LEU A 154 5.07 -8.71 -11.21
C LEU A 154 5.74 -7.50 -10.50
N PRO A 155 6.26 -6.48 -11.21
CA PRO A 155 6.82 -5.30 -10.55
C PRO A 155 5.77 -4.56 -9.71
N PHE A 156 4.51 -4.53 -10.14
CA PHE A 156 3.41 -3.95 -9.35
C PHE A 156 3.24 -4.64 -7.99
N TRP A 157 3.07 -5.97 -7.96
CA TRP A 157 2.88 -6.71 -6.70
C TRP A 157 4.11 -6.67 -5.80
N LEU A 158 5.32 -6.65 -6.37
CA LEU A 158 6.55 -6.45 -5.60
C LEU A 158 6.62 -5.06 -4.97
N SER A 159 6.16 -4.03 -5.69
CA SER A 159 6.06 -2.67 -5.13
C SER A 159 5.04 -2.60 -3.98
N VAL A 160 3.91 -3.30 -4.08
CA VAL A 160 2.92 -3.41 -2.99
C VAL A 160 3.53 -4.12 -1.77
N LEU A 161 4.23 -5.25 -1.99
CA LEU A 161 4.93 -5.98 -0.92
C LEU A 161 5.97 -5.10 -0.22
N MET A 162 6.75 -4.33 -0.99
CA MET A 162 7.72 -3.39 -0.44
C MET A 162 7.05 -2.37 0.49
N LEU A 163 5.91 -1.81 0.10
CA LEU A 163 5.17 -0.83 0.90
C LEU A 163 4.69 -1.43 2.23
N VAL A 164 4.20 -2.67 2.22
CA VAL A 164 3.82 -3.41 3.43
C VAL A 164 5.04 -3.63 4.35
N LEU A 165 6.18 -4.02 3.80
CA LEU A 165 7.40 -4.23 4.60
C LEU A 165 7.93 -2.91 5.20
N VAL A 166 7.83 -1.79 4.48
CA VAL A 166 8.18 -0.46 5.00
C VAL A 166 7.26 -0.07 6.16
N ALA A 167 5.94 -0.28 6.02
CA ALA A 167 4.98 -0.01 7.09
C ALA A 167 5.25 -0.90 8.33
N LEU A 168 5.56 -2.18 8.13
CA LEU A 168 5.95 -3.09 9.20
C LEU A 168 7.24 -2.63 9.89
N CYS A 169 8.26 -2.25 9.12
CA CYS A 169 9.53 -1.75 9.64
C CYS A 169 9.33 -0.48 10.49
N TYR A 170 8.49 0.45 10.02
CA TYR A 170 8.11 1.67 10.76
C TYR A 170 7.35 1.35 12.05
N TYR A 171 6.39 0.43 12.02
CA TYR A 171 5.68 -0.03 13.20
C TYR A 171 6.62 -0.66 14.25
N LEU A 172 7.54 -1.54 13.81
CA LEU A 172 8.54 -2.14 14.70
C LEU A 172 9.51 -1.11 15.26
N TYR A 173 9.86 -0.08 14.49
CA TYR A 173 10.69 1.04 14.94
C TYR A 173 9.99 1.87 16.03
N LEU A 174 8.71 2.20 15.86
CA LEU A 174 7.93 2.88 16.90
C LEU A 174 7.87 2.05 18.19
N ARG A 175 7.59 0.75 18.06
CA ARG A 175 7.61 -0.18 19.20
C ARG A 175 8.97 -0.27 19.89
N LEU A 176 10.07 -0.12 19.13
CA LEU A 176 11.41 -0.07 19.71
C LEU A 176 11.64 1.24 20.47
N ARG A 177 11.13 2.37 19.95
CA ARG A 177 11.30 3.71 20.53
C ARG A 177 10.47 3.92 21.80
N ASP A 178 9.26 3.39 21.87
CA ASP A 178 8.35 3.58 23.01
C ASP A 178 8.78 2.81 24.28
N ASN A 179 9.75 1.90 24.16
CA ASN A 179 10.29 1.16 25.27
C ASN A 179 11.36 1.96 26.03
N LYS A 180 10.97 2.52 27.19
CA LYS A 180 11.78 3.37 28.08
C LYS A 180 13.22 2.84 28.28
N PRO A 181 14.25 3.70 28.29
CA PRO A 181 15.62 3.27 28.56
C PRO A 181 15.69 2.60 29.94
N ILE A 182 16.31 1.41 29.99
CA ILE A 182 16.60 0.69 31.24
C ILE A 182 17.72 1.50 31.90
N ILE A 183 17.37 2.36 32.85
CA ILE A 183 18.35 3.14 33.62
C ILE A 183 19.00 2.18 34.59
N THR A 184 20.17 1.66 34.21
CA THR A 184 21.05 0.94 35.12
C THR A 184 21.48 1.91 36.22
N HIS A 185 20.83 1.84 37.38
CA HIS A 185 21.24 2.61 38.54
C HIS A 185 22.51 1.96 39.10
N ILE A 186 23.68 2.49 38.71
CA ILE A 186 24.95 2.11 39.32
C ILE A 186 24.97 2.73 40.71
N ARG A 187 24.58 1.97 41.73
CA ARG A 187 24.71 2.40 43.13
C ARG A 187 26.12 2.09 43.60
N ILE A 188 27.04 3.03 43.37
CA ILE A 188 28.40 2.96 43.94
C ILE A 188 28.28 3.23 45.44
N VAL A 189 28.36 2.18 46.27
CA VAL A 189 28.42 2.33 47.72
C VAL A 189 29.89 2.50 48.09
N LYS A 190 30.31 3.74 48.39
CA LYS A 190 31.66 4.03 48.87
C LYS A 190 31.81 3.49 50.30
N ARG A 191 32.59 2.43 50.48
CA ARG A 191 32.97 1.93 51.81
C ARG A 191 34.00 2.89 52.41
N LEU A 192 33.70 3.50 53.56
CA LEU A 192 34.67 4.35 54.28
C LEU A 192 35.82 3.48 54.80
N LEU A 193 37.03 4.04 54.84
CA LEU A 193 38.18 3.36 55.42
C LEU A 193 38.00 3.21 56.94
N PRO A 194 38.55 2.15 57.58
CA PRO A 194 38.38 1.90 59.01
C PRO A 194 38.76 3.08 59.91
N HIS A 195 39.86 3.77 59.59
CA HIS A 195 40.30 4.94 60.37
C HIS A 195 39.33 6.13 60.23
N GLN A 196 38.71 6.34 59.05
CA GLN A 196 37.75 7.42 58.84
C GLN A 196 36.46 7.16 59.62
N LYS A 197 36.02 5.90 59.64
CA LYS A 197 34.86 5.46 60.42
C LYS A 197 35.09 5.67 61.92
N ALA A 198 36.26 5.28 62.42
CA ALA A 198 36.64 5.46 63.81
C ALA A 198 36.75 6.95 64.22
N MET A 199 37.37 7.77 63.38
CA MET A 199 37.47 9.22 63.61
C MET A 199 36.09 9.89 63.64
N GLN A 200 35.18 9.51 62.74
CA GLN A 200 33.81 10.03 62.73
C GLN A 200 33.04 9.63 64.01
N GLU A 201 33.20 8.39 64.48
CA GLU A 201 32.60 7.95 65.75
C GLU A 201 33.20 8.73 66.95
N ILE A 202 34.52 8.98 66.97
CA ILE A 202 35.17 9.80 68.02
C ILE A 202 34.69 11.26 68.00
N GLU A 203 34.50 11.84 66.82
CA GLU A 203 33.93 13.19 66.69
C GLU A 203 32.51 13.26 67.24
N GLN A 204 31.69 12.22 67.05
CA GLN A 204 30.36 12.11 67.65
C GLN A 204 30.45 12.03 69.18
N ILE A 205 31.34 11.19 69.72
CA ILE A 205 31.55 11.09 71.18
C ILE A 205 31.94 12.45 71.78
N LYS A 206 32.77 13.22 71.08
CA LYS A 206 33.15 14.59 71.46
C LYS A 206 31.98 15.57 71.38
N ALA A 207 31.17 15.50 70.31
CA ALA A 207 30.02 16.37 70.09
C ALA A 207 28.91 16.15 71.12
N ASP A 208 28.69 14.90 71.53
CA ASP A 208 27.65 14.51 72.49
C ASP A 208 27.96 14.95 73.94
N LYS A 209 29.10 15.61 74.19
CA LYS A 209 29.54 16.12 75.51
C LYS A 209 29.41 15.09 76.64
N MET A 210 29.68 13.81 76.36
CA MET A 210 29.57 12.71 77.33
C MET A 210 30.62 12.72 78.46
N VAL A 211 31.44 13.78 78.54
CA VAL A 211 32.57 13.95 79.46
C VAL A 211 32.13 14.38 80.88
N SER A 212 30.83 14.60 81.11
CA SER A 212 30.30 14.89 82.46
C SER A 212 30.43 13.68 83.40
N SER A 213 30.63 13.92 84.71
CA SER A 213 30.84 12.85 85.72
C SER A 213 29.70 11.84 85.79
N GLU A 214 28.49 12.23 85.40
CA GLU A 214 27.31 11.35 85.38
C GLU A 214 27.35 10.32 84.24
N ASN A 215 28.06 10.60 83.15
CA ASN A 215 28.06 9.79 81.93
C ASN A 215 29.42 9.12 81.63
N SER A 216 30.37 9.13 82.58
CA SER A 216 31.73 8.60 82.35
C SER A 216 31.74 7.13 81.92
N LYS A 217 30.81 6.30 82.43
CA LYS A 217 30.69 4.89 82.01
C LYS A 217 30.28 4.73 80.55
N GLU A 218 29.34 5.54 80.08
CA GLU A 218 28.88 5.51 78.69
C GLU A 218 29.98 5.99 77.74
N TYR A 219 30.67 7.06 78.12
CA TYR A 219 31.81 7.61 77.39
C TYR A 219 32.91 6.56 77.15
N TYR A 220 33.43 5.92 78.19
CA TYR A 220 34.48 4.90 78.03
C TYR A 220 33.96 3.64 77.33
N THR A 221 32.68 3.32 77.43
CA THR A 221 32.08 2.22 76.66
C THR A 221 32.14 2.52 75.17
N LYS A 222 31.62 3.67 74.73
CA LYS A 222 31.67 4.06 73.32
C LYS A 222 33.10 4.22 72.80
N LEU A 223 33.97 4.86 73.57
CA LEU A 223 35.37 5.09 73.17
C LEU A 223 36.12 3.77 72.95
N THR A 224 35.99 2.82 73.88
CA THR A 224 36.64 1.51 73.74
C THR A 224 35.98 0.65 72.67
N ASP A 225 34.67 0.73 72.47
CA ASP A 225 33.97 0.02 71.39
C ASP A 225 34.44 0.54 70.01
N THR A 226 34.54 1.85 69.82
CA THR A 226 35.09 2.45 68.60
C THR A 226 36.53 1.99 68.35
N LEU A 227 37.38 1.96 69.38
CA LEU A 227 38.75 1.45 69.26
C LEU A 227 38.80 -0.05 68.92
N ARG A 228 37.99 -0.89 69.58
CA ARG A 228 37.91 -2.33 69.28
C ARG A 228 37.47 -2.57 67.84
N LYS A 229 36.44 -1.87 67.37
CA LYS A 229 35.95 -1.95 66.00
C LYS A 229 36.99 -1.49 64.97
N TYR A 230 37.73 -0.43 65.27
CA TYR A 230 38.85 0.01 64.45
C TYR A 230 39.95 -1.05 64.37
N ILE A 231 40.35 -1.62 65.51
CA ILE A 231 41.38 -2.68 65.60
C ILE A 231 40.94 -3.91 64.81
N GLU A 232 39.69 -4.33 64.94
CA GLU A 232 39.11 -5.47 64.22
C GLU A 232 39.11 -5.27 62.71
N GLU A 233 38.59 -4.13 62.22
CA GLU A 233 38.54 -3.83 60.80
C GLU A 233 39.94 -3.63 60.17
N ARG A 234 40.92 -3.22 60.97
CA ARG A 234 42.29 -2.95 60.53
C ARG A 234 43.19 -4.18 60.56
N TYR A 235 43.19 -4.92 61.67
CA TYR A 235 44.12 -6.03 61.92
C TYR A 235 43.48 -7.40 61.65
N GLY A 236 42.17 -7.46 61.39
CA GLY A 236 41.48 -8.66 60.91
C GLY A 236 41.26 -9.74 61.96
N PHE A 237 41.41 -9.42 63.25
CA PHE A 237 41.04 -10.31 64.36
C PHE A 237 39.88 -9.73 65.17
N SER A 238 39.02 -10.57 65.74
CA SER A 238 37.78 -10.19 66.42
C SER A 238 38.01 -9.45 67.75
N ALA A 239 38.49 -8.21 67.71
CA ALA A 239 38.81 -7.42 68.90
C ALA A 239 37.58 -7.09 69.77
N MET A 240 36.37 -7.11 69.20
CA MET A 240 35.12 -6.99 69.99
C MET A 240 34.91 -8.14 70.98
N GLU A 241 35.35 -9.35 70.63
CA GLU A 241 35.16 -10.57 71.42
C GLU A 241 36.32 -10.84 72.38
N MET A 242 37.38 -10.03 72.32
CA MET A 242 38.59 -10.20 73.11
C MET A 242 38.59 -9.30 74.35
N THR A 243 39.33 -9.74 75.38
CA THR A 243 39.58 -8.90 76.57
C THR A 243 40.64 -7.84 76.26
N SER A 244 40.66 -6.74 77.05
CA SER A 244 41.64 -5.67 76.89
C SER A 244 43.10 -6.18 76.90
N SER A 245 43.40 -7.16 77.75
CA SER A 245 44.72 -7.79 77.85
C SER A 245 45.10 -8.59 76.60
N GLU A 246 44.16 -9.39 76.08
CA GLU A 246 44.36 -10.19 74.86
C GLU A 246 44.58 -9.31 73.63
N ILE A 247 43.87 -8.18 73.54
CA ILE A 247 44.05 -7.20 72.45
C ILE A 247 45.47 -6.63 72.49
N ILE A 248 45.94 -6.20 73.67
CA ILE A 248 47.28 -5.64 73.83
C ILE A 248 48.35 -6.68 73.52
N GLU A 249 48.20 -7.92 74.01
CA GLU A 249 49.13 -9.02 73.71
C GLU A 249 49.24 -9.26 72.20
N ARG A 250 48.10 -9.29 71.49
CA ARG A 250 48.07 -9.52 70.05
C ARG A 250 48.67 -8.37 69.25
N LEU A 251 48.56 -7.14 69.74
CA LEU A 251 49.15 -5.96 69.10
C LEU A 251 50.65 -5.79 69.42
N THR A 252 51.15 -6.40 70.49
CA THR A 252 52.56 -6.31 70.94
C THR A 252 53.56 -6.77 69.88
N ALA A 253 53.18 -7.71 69.02
CA ALA A 253 54.02 -8.21 67.94
C ALA A 253 54.18 -7.23 66.75
N SER A 254 53.39 -6.15 66.69
CA SER A 254 53.20 -5.37 65.46
C SER A 254 53.26 -3.85 65.58
N GLN A 255 53.33 -3.30 66.80
CA GLN A 255 53.15 -1.87 67.06
C GLN A 255 54.28 -1.28 67.90
N ASP A 256 54.49 0.04 67.77
CA ASP A 256 55.43 0.80 68.61
C ASP A 256 55.04 0.70 70.09
N GLN A 257 56.05 0.48 70.95
CA GLN A 257 55.90 0.27 72.38
C GLN A 257 55.17 1.44 73.05
N LYS A 258 55.44 2.68 72.62
CA LYS A 258 54.79 3.88 73.17
C LYS A 258 53.29 3.92 72.91
N ALA A 259 52.87 3.61 71.69
CA ALA A 259 51.46 3.59 71.31
C ALA A 259 50.67 2.48 72.05
N LEU A 260 51.35 1.36 72.34
CA LEU A 260 50.78 0.27 73.12
C LEU A 260 50.65 0.61 74.60
N ASP A 261 51.62 1.33 75.16
CA ASP A 261 51.57 1.76 76.55
C ASP A 261 50.44 2.78 76.79
N GLU A 262 50.24 3.71 75.85
CA GLU A 262 49.11 4.65 75.87
C GLU A 262 47.76 3.94 75.72
N LEU A 263 47.65 2.96 74.82
CA LEU A 263 46.44 2.16 74.66
C LEU A 263 46.16 1.29 75.89
N ARG A 264 47.20 0.75 76.53
CA ARG A 264 47.10 -0.04 77.77
C ARG A 264 46.60 0.84 78.91
N GLU A 265 47.15 2.05 79.08
CA GLU A 265 46.67 3.01 80.09
C GLU A 265 45.19 3.33 79.89
N LEU A 266 44.79 3.62 78.63
CA LEU A 266 43.40 3.89 78.28
C LEU A 266 42.46 2.73 78.64
N PHE A 267 42.80 1.50 78.24
CA PHE A 267 41.97 0.33 78.57
C PHE A 267 41.89 0.07 80.07
N MET A 268 42.99 0.26 80.81
CA MET A 268 42.98 0.15 82.27
C MET A 268 42.04 1.17 82.92
N THR A 269 42.10 2.44 82.50
CA THR A 269 41.17 3.46 82.99
C THR A 269 39.73 3.11 82.63
N ALA A 270 39.48 2.67 81.39
CA ALA A 270 38.15 2.26 80.95
C ALA A 270 37.59 1.09 81.78
N ASP A 271 38.40 0.08 82.08
CA ASP A 271 37.99 -1.08 82.88
C ASP A 271 37.71 -0.68 84.34
N LEU A 272 38.49 0.24 84.93
CA LEU A 272 38.21 0.82 86.24
C LEU A 272 36.87 1.58 86.27
N VAL A 273 36.57 2.37 85.23
CA VAL A 273 35.30 3.10 85.14
C VAL A 273 34.12 2.12 84.94
N LYS A 274 34.25 1.13 84.05
CA LYS A 274 33.19 0.19 83.70
C LYS A 274 32.82 -0.76 84.84
N PHE A 275 33.82 -1.25 85.57
CA PHE A 275 33.65 -2.32 86.56
C PHE A 275 33.90 -1.89 88.01
N ALA A 276 34.82 -0.94 88.26
CA ALA A 276 35.18 -0.51 89.61
C ALA A 276 34.49 0.79 90.07
N LYS A 277 33.53 1.33 89.30
CA LYS A 277 32.84 2.61 89.56
C LYS A 277 33.82 3.78 89.78
N TYR A 278 34.96 3.74 89.12
CA TYR A 278 35.94 4.82 89.17
C TYR A 278 35.35 6.09 88.53
N SER A 279 35.51 7.23 89.20
CA SER A 279 35.13 8.55 88.66
C SER A 279 36.38 9.23 88.13
N THR A 280 36.48 9.34 86.81
CA THR A 280 37.57 10.03 86.13
C THR A 280 37.44 11.53 86.23
N LEU A 281 38.58 12.22 86.34
CA LEU A 281 38.64 13.68 86.22
C LEU A 281 38.59 14.10 84.73
N ILE A 282 38.19 15.33 84.45
CA ILE A 282 38.04 15.84 83.08
C ILE A 282 39.38 15.78 82.31
N ASN A 283 40.50 16.05 82.99
CA ASN A 283 41.83 15.96 82.41
C ASN A 283 42.22 14.52 81.99
N GLU A 284 41.78 13.50 82.72
CA GLU A 284 42.01 12.09 82.36
C GLU A 284 41.18 11.70 81.14
N ASN A 285 39.94 12.21 81.04
CA ASN A 285 39.08 11.98 79.89
C ASN A 285 39.65 12.60 78.62
N ASP A 286 40.15 13.84 78.72
CA ASP A 286 40.79 14.53 77.61
C ASP A 286 42.10 13.83 77.21
N LYS A 287 42.92 13.40 78.18
CA LYS A 287 44.13 12.62 77.92
C LYS A 287 43.81 11.33 77.17
N ASN A 288 42.84 10.55 77.65
CA ASN A 288 42.44 9.28 77.02
C ASN A 288 41.81 9.48 75.64
N LEU A 289 41.09 10.58 75.40
CA LEU A 289 40.59 10.92 74.07
C LEU A 289 41.74 11.17 73.09
N VAL A 290 42.74 11.93 73.53
CA VAL A 290 43.93 12.23 72.73
C VAL A 290 44.71 10.95 72.45
N SER A 291 44.95 10.11 73.46
CA SER A 291 45.60 8.80 73.29
C SER A 291 44.87 7.92 72.27
N ALA A 292 43.53 7.90 72.26
CA ALA A 292 42.75 7.14 71.29
C ALA A 292 42.92 7.67 69.85
N ILE A 293 42.88 9.00 69.68
CA ILE A 293 43.07 9.67 68.40
C ILE A 293 44.49 9.43 67.88
N ASP A 294 45.49 9.57 68.75
CA ASP A 294 46.89 9.36 68.42
C ASP A 294 47.16 7.91 68.03
N PHE A 295 46.59 6.95 68.76
CA PHE A 295 46.66 5.53 68.38
C PHE A 295 46.08 5.30 66.97
N ILE A 296 44.90 5.81 66.65
CA ILE A 296 44.30 5.66 65.31
C ILE A 296 45.17 6.34 64.24
N ASN A 297 45.67 7.54 64.50
CA ASN A 297 46.46 8.31 63.55
C ASN A 297 47.85 7.73 63.28
N GLN A 298 48.54 7.26 64.31
CA GLN A 298 49.85 6.61 64.17
C GLN A 298 49.73 5.27 63.49
N THR A 299 48.62 4.57 63.73
CA THR A 299 48.41 3.29 63.12
C THR A 299 47.94 3.48 61.67
N LYS A 300 47.04 4.40 61.32
CA LYS A 300 46.29 4.47 60.03
C LYS A 300 47.04 3.93 58.78
N LEU A 301 46.38 3.05 58.03
CA LEU A 301 46.85 2.65 56.70
C LEU A 301 46.29 3.63 55.66
N GLU A 302 47.17 4.35 54.96
CA GLU A 302 46.84 5.16 53.79
C GLU A 302 46.63 4.27 52.56
N ASN A 303 45.69 3.33 52.65
CA ASN A 303 45.24 2.59 51.48
C ASN A 303 44.12 3.40 50.81
N GLN A 304 44.20 3.61 49.50
CA GLN A 304 43.10 4.21 48.74
C GLN A 304 41.83 3.40 48.98
N PRO A 305 40.65 4.04 49.15
CA PRO A 305 39.41 3.31 49.30
C PRO A 305 39.27 2.35 48.12
N VAL A 306 39.27 1.05 48.40
CA VAL A 306 39.11 0.03 47.37
C VAL A 306 37.69 0.20 46.84
N GLU A 307 37.58 0.78 45.64
CA GLU A 307 36.37 0.72 44.84
C GLU A 307 36.18 -0.72 44.41
N GLU A 308 35.61 -1.55 45.28
CA GLU A 308 35.06 -2.82 44.84
C GLU A 308 33.89 -2.51 43.92
N THR A 309 34.14 -2.56 42.61
CA THR A 309 33.08 -2.54 41.62
C THR A 309 32.27 -3.82 41.77
N VAL A 310 31.28 -3.81 42.66
CA VAL A 310 30.21 -4.81 42.68
C VAL A 310 29.49 -4.66 41.35
N LYS A 311 29.82 -5.50 40.37
CA LYS A 311 29.11 -5.52 39.09
C LYS A 311 27.64 -5.80 39.43
N PRO A 312 26.70 -4.89 39.13
CA PRO A 312 25.29 -5.16 39.40
C PRO A 312 24.91 -6.40 38.61
N GLN A 313 24.45 -7.45 39.30
CA GLN A 313 23.84 -8.59 38.63
C GLN A 313 22.55 -8.09 37.98
N LEU A 314 22.53 -8.11 36.64
CA LEU A 314 21.35 -7.72 35.88
C LEU A 314 20.17 -8.63 36.30
N SER A 315 19.05 -8.04 36.72
CA SER A 315 17.82 -8.78 37.02
C SER A 315 17.43 -9.64 35.81
N GLU A 316 16.87 -10.83 36.03
CA GLU A 316 16.45 -11.72 34.92
C GLU A 316 15.48 -11.02 33.95
N GLU A 317 14.67 -10.10 34.46
CA GLU A 317 13.74 -9.27 33.69
C GLU A 317 14.47 -8.31 32.74
N ASP A 318 15.57 -7.70 33.20
CA ASP A 318 16.39 -6.81 32.37
C ASP A 318 17.09 -7.59 31.26
N GLN A 319 17.55 -8.81 31.53
CA GLN A 319 18.17 -9.67 30.54
C GLN A 319 17.17 -10.10 29.45
N ARG A 320 15.94 -10.46 29.83
CA ARG A 320 14.86 -10.80 28.88
C ARG A 320 14.49 -9.61 28.01
N THR A 321 14.39 -8.42 28.61
CA THR A 321 14.09 -7.17 27.90
C THR A 321 15.22 -6.75 26.95
N GLN A 322 16.48 -6.97 27.34
CA GLN A 322 17.62 -6.70 26.47
C GLN A 322 17.68 -7.68 25.29
N LYS A 323 17.40 -8.97 25.52
CA LYS A 323 17.29 -9.98 24.46
C LYS A 323 16.18 -9.65 23.47
N SER A 324 14.97 -9.32 23.95
CA SER A 324 13.85 -8.95 23.08
C SER A 324 14.14 -7.70 22.23
N ARG A 325 14.82 -6.69 22.79
CA ARG A 325 15.29 -5.51 22.03
C ARG A 325 16.32 -5.85 20.97
N ARG A 326 17.29 -6.74 21.27
CA ARG A 326 18.28 -7.19 20.27
C ARG A 326 17.61 -7.95 19.14
N LEU A 327 16.66 -8.83 19.45
CA LEU A 327 15.86 -9.55 18.46
C LEU A 327 15.05 -8.58 17.59
N LEU A 328 14.37 -7.59 18.19
CA LEU A 328 13.61 -6.59 17.47
C LEU A 328 14.51 -5.77 16.52
N LYS A 329 15.70 -5.37 16.97
CA LYS A 329 16.69 -4.70 16.12
C LYS A 329 17.16 -5.58 14.96
N SER A 330 17.47 -6.85 15.22
CA SER A 330 17.87 -7.77 14.14
C SER A 330 16.76 -7.98 13.11
N PHE A 331 15.50 -8.09 13.55
CA PHE A 331 14.35 -8.17 12.64
C PHE A 331 14.20 -6.92 11.78
N ILE A 332 14.31 -5.73 12.37
CA ILE A 332 14.27 -4.45 11.64
C ILE A 332 15.39 -4.40 10.59
N THR A 333 16.62 -4.79 10.94
CA THR A 333 17.73 -4.80 9.98
C THR A 333 17.53 -5.79 8.84
N ILE A 334 17.01 -6.99 9.12
CA ILE A 334 16.73 -7.99 8.09
C ILE A 334 15.65 -7.48 7.12
N ILE A 335 14.54 -6.96 7.65
CA ILE A 335 13.44 -6.40 6.84
C ILE A 335 13.96 -5.24 5.97
N SER A 336 14.80 -4.36 6.54
CA SER A 336 15.38 -3.24 5.80
C SER A 336 16.28 -3.69 4.65
N VAL A 337 17.11 -4.73 4.85
CA VAL A 337 17.95 -5.31 3.79
C VAL A 337 17.10 -5.94 2.68
N VAL A 338 16.05 -6.68 3.05
CA VAL A 338 15.10 -7.27 2.08
C VAL A 338 14.39 -6.19 1.27
N CYS A 339 13.94 -5.10 1.91
CA CYS A 339 13.35 -3.95 1.21
C CYS A 339 14.31 -3.33 0.20
N ALA A 340 15.59 -3.16 0.56
CA ALA A 340 16.60 -2.62 -0.36
C ALA A 340 16.83 -3.53 -1.57
N GLY A 341 16.87 -4.85 -1.36
CA GLY A 341 16.97 -5.84 -2.43
C GLY A 341 15.75 -5.84 -3.36
N LEU A 342 14.54 -5.81 -2.79
CA LEU A 342 13.29 -5.70 -3.55
C LEU A 342 13.24 -4.42 -4.38
N PHE A 343 13.65 -3.28 -3.80
CA PHE A 343 13.70 -2.01 -4.51
C PHE A 343 14.64 -2.08 -5.72
N GLY A 344 15.86 -2.59 -5.54
CA GLY A 344 16.81 -2.76 -6.64
C GLY A 344 16.27 -3.67 -7.76
N TYR A 345 15.59 -4.76 -7.39
CA TYR A 345 14.98 -5.68 -8.35
C TYR A 345 13.81 -5.03 -9.11
N VAL A 346 12.93 -4.29 -8.44
CA VAL A 346 11.82 -3.57 -9.08
C VAL A 346 12.35 -2.50 -10.05
N VAL A 347 13.39 -1.76 -9.66
CA VAL A 347 14.03 -0.78 -10.56
C VAL A 347 14.63 -1.46 -11.79
N TYR A 348 15.29 -2.61 -11.61
CA TYR A 348 15.85 -3.39 -12.71
C TYR A 348 14.78 -3.91 -13.68
N THR A 349 13.69 -4.47 -13.17
CA THR A 349 12.59 -4.97 -14.03
C THR A 349 11.89 -3.83 -14.75
N LEU A 350 11.66 -2.69 -14.09
CA LEU A 350 11.13 -1.51 -14.75
C LEU A 350 12.06 -0.97 -15.84
N TYR A 351 13.38 -1.01 -15.62
CA TYR A 351 14.36 -0.65 -16.65
C TYR A 351 14.28 -1.57 -17.88
N GLN A 352 14.14 -2.88 -17.68
CA GLN A 352 13.95 -3.84 -18.78
C GLN A 352 12.59 -3.73 -19.48
N LEU A 353 11.57 -3.19 -18.82
CA LEU A 353 10.24 -2.97 -19.39
C LEU A 353 10.15 -1.68 -20.21
N LEU A 354 11.01 -0.70 -19.89
CA LEU A 354 11.02 0.62 -20.51
C LEU A 354 12.03 0.74 -21.66
N ASN A 355 13.08 -0.08 -21.67
CA ASN A 355 14.09 -0.19 -22.73
C ASN A 355 13.96 -1.53 -23.44
#